data_AF-A0AAW6JL67-F1
#
_entry.id   AF-A0AAW6JL67-F1
#
_cell.length_a   1.000
_cell.length_b   1.000
_cell.length_c   1.000
_cell.angle_alpha   90.00
_cell.angle_beta   90.00
_cell.angle_gamma   90.00
#
_symmetry.space_group_name_H-M   'P 1'
#
loop_
_entity.id
_entity.type
_entity.pdbx_description
1 polymer ?
#
loop_
_entity_poly.entity_id
_entity_poly.type
_entity_poly.pdbx_seq_one_letter_code
_entity_poly.pdbx_strand_id
1 'polypeptide(L)'
;MLAKNKSTILKKQQSIGNDIRIIGSRKSGKTTYLASLLRLPDELKKQFPGLKITPTSDDAEDLIGAAKNILEKGTVFAGTDIEYGDEPYFSFEIQIPTTKNSPGITLGLNVKDYSGETFECAAIPHRASEFQEYVEDWLTAKSWMIMLTDWDASNDTKLYAPALNRLLTELSEQANVNETLSKLRVAVVISKCERGELWPCRLDAEEDLFRVRLKETYNVLKEKLPPSRLRFFACSSFGVMGDSSGQHDPRPNRYIPDDGSSAEFIAHLRDVDAWKPFGLISPLYWLSTGRVFHDERL
;
A
#
# COMPACT_ATOMS: atom_id res chain seq x y z
N MET A 1 -54.48 -13.72 -13.95
CA MET A 1 -53.10 -14.02 -13.51
C MET A 1 -52.16 -13.04 -14.19
N LEU A 2 -51.71 -12.01 -13.47
CA LEU A 2 -50.73 -11.03 -13.96
C LEU A 2 -49.33 -11.58 -13.70
N ALA A 3 -48.60 -11.92 -14.76
CA ALA A 3 -47.21 -12.32 -14.67
C ALA A 3 -46.36 -11.10 -14.28
N LYS A 4 -45.75 -11.15 -13.10
CA LYS A 4 -44.74 -10.19 -12.67
C LYS A 4 -43.45 -10.42 -13.46
N ASN A 5 -43.18 -9.56 -14.44
CA ASN A 5 -41.85 -9.41 -15.02
C ASN A 5 -40.87 -8.95 -13.94
N LYS A 6 -40.04 -9.87 -13.44
CA LYS A 6 -38.81 -9.51 -12.72
C LYS A 6 -37.80 -9.08 -13.77
N SER A 7 -37.64 -7.77 -13.97
CA SER A 7 -36.46 -7.28 -14.68
C SER A 7 -35.26 -7.44 -13.76
N THR A 8 -34.38 -8.37 -14.10
CA THR A 8 -33.08 -8.49 -13.46
C THR A 8 -32.23 -7.34 -13.98
N ILE A 9 -32.20 -6.23 -13.26
CA ILE A 9 -31.27 -5.13 -13.53
C ILE A 9 -29.86 -5.70 -13.28
N LEU A 10 -29.18 -6.10 -14.34
CA LEU A 10 -27.74 -6.35 -14.34
C LEU A 10 -27.06 -5.05 -13.88
N LYS A 11 -26.62 -5.00 -12.62
CA LYS A 11 -25.81 -3.89 -12.12
C LYS A 11 -24.55 -3.85 -12.96
N LYS A 12 -24.43 -2.83 -13.82
CA LYS A 12 -23.27 -2.62 -14.69
C LYS A 12 -22.03 -2.48 -13.80
N GLN A 13 -21.07 -3.38 -13.94
CA GLN A 13 -19.81 -3.35 -13.19
C GLN A 13 -19.08 -2.06 -13.57
N GLN A 14 -18.79 -1.21 -12.59
CA GLN A 14 -18.11 0.07 -12.83
C GLN A 14 -16.63 -0.21 -13.08
N SER A 15 -16.02 0.44 -14.07
CA SER A 15 -14.57 0.39 -14.29
C SER A 15 -13.96 1.75 -14.00
N ILE A 16 -12.85 1.78 -13.26
CA ILE A 16 -12.12 3.01 -12.89
C ILE A 16 -10.64 2.78 -13.14
N GLY A 17 -10.02 3.66 -13.93
CA GLY A 17 -8.56 3.73 -14.09
C GLY A 17 -7.91 4.65 -13.06
N ASN A 18 -6.73 4.31 -12.56
CA ASN A 18 -5.96 5.15 -11.65
C ASN A 18 -4.45 4.95 -11.79
N ASP A 19 -3.69 6.04 -11.72
CA ASP A 19 -2.23 6.03 -11.66
C ASP A 19 -1.80 6.31 -10.21
N ILE A 20 -1.01 5.39 -9.66
CA ILE A 20 -0.58 5.41 -8.26
C ILE A 20 0.94 5.45 -8.19
N ARG A 21 1.45 6.30 -7.31
CA ARG A 21 2.87 6.37 -6.96
C ARG A 21 3.04 5.75 -5.57
N ILE A 22 3.80 4.67 -5.46
CA ILE A 22 4.12 4.09 -4.15
C ILE A 22 5.46 4.65 -3.70
N ILE A 23 5.39 5.46 -2.66
CA ILE A 23 6.51 6.22 -2.11
C ILE A 23 6.77 5.70 -0.70
N GLY A 24 8.00 5.74 -0.21
CA GLY A 24 8.30 5.41 1.17
C GLY A 24 9.74 4.98 1.35
N SER A 25 10.23 5.02 2.59
CA SER A 25 11.62 4.74 2.96
C SER A 25 12.10 3.37 2.50
N ARG A 26 13.43 3.16 2.54
CA ARG A 26 13.98 1.82 2.33
C ARG A 26 13.34 0.85 3.32
N LYS A 27 13.13 -0.39 2.88
CA LYS A 27 12.55 -1.48 3.69
C LYS A 27 11.07 -1.32 4.06
N SER A 28 10.33 -0.34 3.52
CA SER A 28 8.87 -0.23 3.71
C SER A 28 8.03 -1.32 3.06
N GLY A 29 8.68 -2.28 2.37
CA GLY A 29 8.02 -3.48 1.87
C GLY A 29 7.08 -3.22 0.69
N LYS A 30 7.33 -2.17 -0.10
CA LYS A 30 6.52 -1.78 -1.27
C LYS A 30 6.42 -2.90 -2.31
N THR A 31 7.57 -3.41 -2.77
CA THR A 31 7.64 -4.52 -3.70
C THR A 31 7.06 -5.81 -3.11
N THR A 32 7.32 -6.10 -1.82
CA THR A 32 6.72 -7.25 -1.12
C THR A 32 5.20 -7.11 -1.01
N TYR A 33 4.67 -5.91 -0.79
CA TYR A 33 3.24 -5.61 -0.80
C TYR A 33 2.62 -5.88 -2.17
N LEU A 34 3.26 -5.41 -3.25
CA LEU A 34 2.80 -5.68 -4.61
C LEU A 34 2.86 -7.17 -4.95
N ALA A 35 3.95 -7.86 -4.58
CA ALA A 35 4.07 -9.31 -4.74
C ALA A 35 2.95 -10.07 -3.99
N SER A 36 2.67 -9.69 -2.74
CA SER A 36 1.57 -10.28 -1.95
C SER A 36 0.20 -10.02 -2.56
N LEU A 37 -0.03 -8.79 -3.05
CA LEU A 37 -1.27 -8.42 -3.73
C LEU A 37 -1.48 -9.26 -4.99
N LEU A 38 -0.49 -9.26 -5.89
CA LEU A 38 -0.58 -9.93 -7.20
C LEU A 38 -0.68 -11.45 -7.07
N ARG A 39 -0.01 -12.05 -6.08
CA ARG A 39 -0.14 -13.49 -5.80
C ARG A 39 -1.53 -13.88 -5.28
N LEU A 40 -2.29 -12.91 -4.76
CA LEU A 40 -3.68 -13.04 -4.32
C LEU A 40 -3.93 -14.25 -3.39
N PRO A 41 -3.80 -14.05 -2.06
CA PRO A 41 -3.95 -15.12 -1.06
C PRO A 41 -5.32 -15.79 -1.12
N ASP A 42 -5.36 -17.09 -0.84
CA ASP A 42 -6.61 -17.86 -0.93
C ASP A 42 -7.64 -17.43 0.11
N GLU A 43 -7.23 -17.00 1.30
CA GLU A 43 -8.12 -16.42 2.30
C GLU A 43 -8.85 -15.18 1.78
N LEU A 44 -8.17 -14.34 1.00
CA LEU A 44 -8.79 -13.16 0.40
C LEU A 44 -9.81 -13.56 -0.68
N LYS A 45 -9.55 -14.62 -1.44
CA LYS A 45 -10.52 -15.20 -2.40
C LYS A 45 -11.73 -15.82 -1.68
N LYS A 46 -11.52 -16.47 -0.53
CA LYS A 46 -12.61 -17.02 0.31
C LYS A 46 -13.48 -15.90 0.87
N GLN A 47 -12.86 -14.82 1.35
CA GLN A 47 -13.54 -13.64 1.87
C GLN A 47 -14.32 -12.90 0.78
N PHE A 48 -13.75 -12.82 -0.43
CA PHE A 48 -14.36 -12.15 -1.58
C PHE A 48 -14.45 -13.10 -2.80
N PRO A 49 -15.47 -13.99 -2.86
CA PRO A 49 -15.64 -14.91 -3.97
C PRO A 49 -15.79 -14.17 -5.31
N GLY A 50 -14.90 -14.45 -6.25
CA GLY A 50 -14.84 -13.76 -7.54
C GLY A 50 -13.87 -12.58 -7.59
N LEU A 51 -13.15 -12.29 -6.50
CA LEU A 51 -11.99 -11.40 -6.53
C LEU A 51 -10.93 -11.97 -7.47
N LYS A 52 -10.48 -11.15 -8.40
CA LYS A 52 -9.44 -11.50 -9.37
C LYS A 52 -8.47 -10.34 -9.54
N ILE A 53 -7.20 -10.66 -9.67
CA ILE A 53 -6.16 -9.72 -10.07
C ILE A 53 -5.55 -10.24 -11.36
N THR A 54 -5.47 -9.39 -12.39
CA THR A 54 -4.96 -9.77 -13.71
C THR A 54 -3.86 -8.78 -14.11
N PRO A 55 -2.62 -9.22 -14.35
CA PRO A 55 -1.58 -8.33 -14.86
C PRO A 55 -1.96 -7.83 -16.26
N THR A 56 -1.53 -6.62 -16.59
CA THR A 56 -1.72 -6.01 -17.91
C THR A 56 -0.43 -5.37 -18.45
N SER A 57 0.70 -5.52 -17.77
CA SER A 57 2.05 -5.20 -18.24
C SER A 57 3.01 -6.35 -17.98
N ASP A 58 4.07 -6.43 -18.78
CA ASP A 58 5.13 -7.45 -18.65
C ASP A 58 5.78 -7.39 -17.26
N ASP A 59 6.09 -6.19 -16.75
CA ASP A 59 6.62 -5.99 -15.38
C ASP A 59 5.71 -6.62 -14.30
N ALA A 60 4.39 -6.53 -14.47
CA ALA A 60 3.44 -7.11 -13.53
C ALA A 60 3.40 -8.65 -13.65
N GLU A 61 3.55 -9.19 -14.86
CA GLU A 61 3.69 -10.63 -15.09
C GLU A 61 4.98 -11.17 -14.48
N ASP A 62 6.09 -10.47 -14.67
CA ASP A 62 7.39 -10.80 -14.08
C ASP A 62 7.34 -10.77 -12.55
N LEU A 63 6.69 -9.76 -11.98
CA LEU A 63 6.50 -9.69 -10.53
C LEU A 63 5.62 -10.84 -10.01
N ILE A 64 4.59 -11.27 -10.74
CA ILE A 64 3.80 -12.46 -10.39
C ILE A 64 4.68 -13.71 -10.42
N GLY A 65 5.52 -13.88 -11.44
CA GLY A 65 6.47 -14.98 -11.57
C GLY A 65 7.47 -15.00 -10.40
N ALA A 66 7.95 -13.83 -9.98
CA ALA A 66 8.89 -13.67 -8.89
C ALA A 66 8.24 -13.73 -7.49
N ALA A 67 6.95 -13.40 -7.36
CA ALA A 67 6.26 -13.21 -6.08
C ALA A 67 6.40 -14.42 -5.15
N LYS A 68 6.38 -15.64 -5.70
CA LYS A 68 6.59 -16.85 -4.91
C LYS A 68 7.97 -16.85 -4.23
N ASN A 69 9.03 -16.55 -4.97
CA ASN A 69 10.39 -16.53 -4.42
C ASN A 69 10.60 -15.36 -3.47
N ILE A 70 10.02 -14.18 -3.77
CA ILE A 70 10.06 -13.02 -2.86
C ILE A 70 9.46 -13.40 -1.51
N LEU A 71 8.27 -14.02 -1.53
CA LEU A 71 7.53 -14.33 -0.31
C LEU A 71 8.03 -15.55 0.43
N GLU A 72 8.52 -16.59 -0.25
CA GLU A 72 8.89 -17.86 0.39
C GLU A 72 10.40 -18.01 0.63
N LYS A 73 11.23 -17.28 -0.13
CA LYS A 73 12.70 -17.38 -0.07
C LYS A 73 13.39 -16.06 0.22
N GLY A 74 12.65 -14.96 0.31
CA GLY A 74 13.21 -13.64 0.60
C GLY A 74 14.07 -13.09 -0.52
N THR A 75 13.85 -13.54 -1.77
CA THR A 75 14.63 -13.04 -2.91
C THR A 75 14.31 -11.58 -3.15
N VAL A 76 15.35 -10.77 -3.37
CA VAL A 76 15.21 -9.39 -3.80
C VAL A 76 14.75 -9.37 -5.25
N PHE A 77 13.71 -8.60 -5.56
CA PHE A 77 13.29 -8.38 -6.94
C PHE A 77 14.29 -7.42 -7.59
N ALA A 78 14.89 -7.82 -8.72
CA ALA A 78 16.03 -7.13 -9.33
C ALA A 78 15.78 -5.63 -9.62
N GLY A 79 14.52 -5.20 -9.68
CA GLY A 79 14.14 -3.81 -9.90
C GLY A 79 14.16 -2.89 -8.68
N THR A 80 14.87 -3.22 -7.60
CA THR A 80 14.96 -2.35 -6.39
C THR A 80 16.24 -1.50 -6.30
N ASP A 81 17.28 -1.82 -7.07
CA ASP A 81 18.54 -1.06 -7.17
C ASP A 81 18.67 -0.37 -8.55
N ILE A 82 17.59 0.25 -9.04
CA ILE A 82 17.58 0.85 -10.37
C ILE A 82 18.03 2.31 -10.33
N GLU A 83 18.80 2.73 -11.34
CA GLU A 83 19.10 4.12 -11.66
C GLU A 83 17.83 4.95 -11.85
N TYR A 84 17.94 6.27 -11.64
CA TYR A 84 16.85 7.22 -11.82
C TYR A 84 16.20 7.08 -13.21
N GLY A 85 14.87 7.00 -13.26
CA GLY A 85 14.08 6.99 -14.50
C GLY A 85 13.64 5.61 -14.99
N ASP A 86 14.20 4.53 -14.45
CA ASP A 86 13.86 3.15 -14.81
C ASP A 86 13.03 2.46 -13.69
N GLU A 87 12.32 3.22 -12.85
CA GLU A 87 11.58 2.63 -11.74
C GLU A 87 10.47 1.68 -12.22
N PRO A 88 10.28 0.51 -11.57
CA PRO A 88 9.36 -0.52 -12.05
C PRO A 88 7.92 -0.01 -12.17
N TYR A 89 7.26 -0.37 -13.27
CA TYR A 89 5.93 0.10 -13.60
C TYR A 89 4.95 -1.07 -13.80
N PHE A 90 4.15 -1.32 -12.77
CA PHE A 90 3.22 -2.45 -12.73
C PHE A 90 1.81 -2.01 -13.10
N SER A 91 1.28 -2.56 -14.20
CA SER A 91 -0.11 -2.38 -14.59
C SER A 91 -0.91 -3.66 -14.36
N PHE A 92 -2.06 -3.54 -13.70
CA PHE A 92 -2.95 -4.67 -13.43
C PHE A 92 -4.39 -4.24 -13.16
N GLU A 93 -5.32 -5.16 -13.36
CA GLU A 93 -6.73 -4.99 -13.01
C GLU A 93 -7.09 -5.73 -11.72
N ILE A 94 -7.77 -5.06 -10.79
CA ILE A 94 -8.42 -5.69 -9.64
C ILE A 94 -9.93 -5.73 -9.88
N GLN A 95 -10.47 -6.92 -10.09
CA GLN A 95 -11.91 -7.15 -10.19
C GLN A 95 -12.46 -7.49 -8.81
N ILE A 96 -13.20 -6.55 -8.22
CA ILE A 96 -13.80 -6.68 -6.90
C ILE A 96 -15.27 -7.05 -7.06
N PRO A 97 -15.72 -8.19 -6.51
CA PRO A 97 -17.09 -8.65 -6.65
C PRO A 97 -18.07 -7.75 -5.89
N THR A 98 -19.35 -7.85 -6.24
CA THR A 98 -20.42 -7.16 -5.48
C THR A 98 -20.49 -7.76 -4.08
N THR A 99 -20.47 -6.91 -3.05
CA THR A 99 -20.71 -7.32 -1.66
C THR A 99 -22.10 -6.84 -1.22
N LYS A 100 -22.51 -7.17 0.02
CA LYS A 100 -23.75 -6.64 0.59
C LYS A 100 -23.76 -5.11 0.66
N ASN A 101 -22.59 -4.49 0.84
CA ASN A 101 -22.45 -3.07 1.13
C ASN A 101 -21.88 -2.24 -0.05
N SER A 102 -21.38 -2.88 -1.10
CA SER A 102 -20.77 -2.20 -2.26
C SER A 102 -21.08 -2.88 -3.59
N PRO A 103 -21.31 -2.10 -4.67
CA PRO A 103 -21.41 -2.68 -6.01
C PRO A 103 -20.06 -3.23 -6.46
N GLY A 104 -20.08 -4.27 -7.31
CA GLY A 104 -18.88 -4.78 -7.94
C GLY A 104 -18.22 -3.74 -8.83
N ILE A 105 -16.90 -3.73 -8.83
CA ILE A 105 -16.08 -2.73 -9.51
C ILE A 105 -14.81 -3.38 -10.06
N THR A 106 -14.29 -2.84 -11.16
CA THR A 106 -12.98 -3.17 -11.69
C THR A 106 -12.09 -1.94 -11.57
N LEU A 107 -10.93 -2.10 -10.95
CA LEU A 107 -9.91 -1.06 -10.85
C LEU A 107 -8.78 -1.39 -11.82
N GLY A 108 -8.60 -0.58 -12.87
CA GLY A 108 -7.40 -0.63 -13.70
C GLY A 108 -6.33 0.26 -13.07
N LEU A 109 -5.26 -0.34 -12.56
CA LEU A 109 -4.25 0.36 -11.79
C LEU A 109 -2.93 0.33 -12.53
N ASN A 110 -2.30 1.50 -12.62
CA ASN A 110 -0.89 1.61 -12.96
C ASN A 110 -0.12 2.08 -11.73
N VAL A 111 0.90 1.34 -11.35
CA VAL A 111 1.62 1.53 -10.10
C VAL A 111 3.10 1.65 -10.39
N LYS A 112 3.70 2.78 -10.00
CA LYS A 112 5.15 2.97 -10.06
C LYS A 112 5.74 2.83 -8.65
N ASP A 113 6.68 1.90 -8.48
CA ASP A 113 7.34 1.58 -7.19
C ASP A 113 8.70 2.30 -7.09
N TYR A 114 8.83 3.30 -6.22
CA TYR A 114 10.05 4.10 -6.13
C TYR A 114 11.07 3.52 -5.16
N SER A 115 12.36 3.67 -5.45
CA SER A 115 13.40 3.32 -4.47
C SER A 115 13.24 4.13 -3.18
N GLY A 116 13.58 3.55 -2.03
CA GLY A 116 13.33 4.19 -0.74
C GLY A 116 14.25 5.37 -0.44
N GLU A 117 15.38 5.41 -1.13
CA GLU A 117 16.40 6.43 -1.17
C GLU A 117 15.79 7.77 -1.56
N THR A 118 14.84 7.77 -2.51
CA THR A 118 14.14 8.97 -2.97
C THR A 118 13.39 9.68 -1.84
N PHE A 119 12.70 8.91 -1.00
CA PHE A 119 11.98 9.42 0.15
C PHE A 119 12.93 9.90 1.25
N GLU A 120 14.06 9.22 1.44
CA GLU A 120 15.10 9.64 2.38
C GLU A 120 15.79 10.95 1.94
N CYS A 121 15.95 11.20 0.63
CA CYS A 121 16.43 12.48 0.11
C CYS A 121 15.54 13.65 0.52
N ALA A 122 14.22 13.43 0.53
CA ALA A 122 13.23 14.46 0.85
C ALA A 122 13.43 15.05 2.26
N ALA A 123 13.87 14.22 3.21
CA ALA A 123 14.13 14.64 4.59
C ALA A 123 15.43 15.45 4.76
N ILE A 124 16.32 15.45 3.76
CA ILE A 124 17.67 16.01 3.85
C ILE A 124 17.76 17.30 3.00
N PRO A 125 17.86 18.50 3.62
CA PRO A 125 17.79 19.76 2.89
C PRO A 125 18.83 19.94 1.78
N HIS A 126 20.05 19.45 1.96
CA HIS A 126 21.12 19.60 0.96
C HIS A 126 21.00 18.64 -0.24
N ARG A 127 20.11 17.63 -0.17
CA ARG A 127 19.82 16.71 -1.29
C ARG A 127 18.61 17.18 -2.09
N ALA A 128 18.40 18.49 -2.13
CA ALA A 128 17.20 19.09 -2.70
C ALA A 128 17.04 18.88 -4.19
N SER A 129 18.13 18.91 -4.95
CA SER A 129 18.13 18.66 -6.39
C SER A 129 17.76 17.22 -6.72
N GLU A 130 18.32 16.25 -6.00
CA GLU A 130 18.02 14.82 -6.17
C GLU A 130 16.53 14.53 -5.94
N PHE A 131 15.92 15.21 -4.96
CA PHE A 131 14.50 15.07 -4.67
C PHE A 131 13.59 15.64 -5.78
N GLN A 132 13.98 16.77 -6.38
CA GLN A 132 13.13 17.49 -7.33
C GLN A 132 12.76 16.65 -8.55
N GLU A 133 13.74 15.90 -9.07
CA GLU A 133 13.58 15.02 -10.22
C GLU A 133 12.50 13.93 -10.01
N TYR A 134 12.34 13.42 -8.78
CA TYR A 134 11.27 12.47 -8.45
C TYR A 134 9.92 13.16 -8.25
N VAL A 135 9.93 14.35 -7.65
CA VAL A 135 8.71 15.13 -7.37
C VAL A 135 7.98 15.44 -8.67
N GLU A 136 8.70 15.81 -9.74
CA GLU A 136 8.12 16.10 -11.04
C GLU A 136 7.27 14.92 -11.57
N ASP A 137 7.78 13.69 -11.49
CA ASP A 137 7.02 12.50 -11.87
C ASP A 137 5.90 12.17 -10.87
N TRP A 138 6.13 12.33 -9.56
CA TRP A 138 5.08 12.07 -8.55
C TRP A 138 3.86 12.97 -8.76
N LEU A 139 4.07 14.22 -9.13
CA LEU A 139 3.02 15.20 -9.42
C LEU A 139 2.30 14.94 -10.75
N THR A 140 2.66 13.92 -11.53
CA THR A 140 1.86 13.50 -12.69
C THR A 140 0.68 12.61 -12.30
N ALA A 141 0.75 11.96 -11.13
CA ALA A 141 -0.26 11.02 -10.67
C ALA A 141 -1.32 11.67 -9.76
N LYS A 142 -2.53 11.09 -9.74
CA LYS A 142 -3.66 11.58 -8.92
C LYS A 142 -3.77 10.88 -7.57
N SER A 143 -2.89 9.92 -7.30
CA SER A 143 -2.95 9.08 -6.11
C SER A 143 -1.55 8.73 -5.62
N TRP A 144 -1.29 8.97 -4.34
CA TRP A 144 -0.04 8.58 -3.69
C TRP A 144 -0.33 7.57 -2.58
N MET A 145 0.44 6.49 -2.55
CA MET A 145 0.48 5.55 -1.44
C MET A 145 1.85 5.70 -0.76
N ILE A 146 1.86 6.27 0.43
CA ILE A 146 3.07 6.48 1.22
C ILE A 146 3.19 5.36 2.24
N MET A 147 4.21 4.51 2.11
CA MET A 147 4.45 3.36 2.97
C MET A 147 5.57 3.63 3.97
N LEU A 148 5.28 3.46 5.26
CA LEU A 148 6.23 3.56 6.36
C LEU A 148 6.41 2.19 7.03
N THR A 149 7.51 1.98 7.75
CA THR A 149 7.89 0.67 8.34
C THR A 149 7.53 0.47 9.79
N ASP A 150 7.44 1.56 10.53
CA ASP A 150 7.43 1.58 11.99
C ASP A 150 6.94 2.93 12.50
N TRP A 151 6.90 3.01 13.83
CA TRP A 151 6.59 4.21 14.58
C TRP A 151 7.78 4.72 15.40
N ASP A 152 9.02 4.48 14.94
CA ASP A 152 10.20 4.89 15.69
C ASP A 152 10.23 6.42 15.86
N ALA A 153 10.43 6.90 17.09
CA ALA A 153 10.36 8.33 17.39
C ALA A 153 11.50 9.13 16.72
N SER A 154 12.67 8.51 16.50
CA SER A 154 13.75 9.13 15.75
C SER A 154 13.38 9.21 14.26
N ASN A 155 12.75 8.19 13.69
CA ASN A 155 12.26 8.25 12.31
C ASN A 155 11.14 9.28 12.15
N ASP A 156 10.19 9.38 13.10
CA ASP A 156 9.11 10.39 13.07
C ASP A 156 9.68 11.80 12.89
N THR A 157 10.68 12.14 13.70
CA THR A 157 11.25 13.49 13.77
C THR A 157 12.31 13.77 12.70
N LYS A 158 13.12 12.79 12.31
CA LYS A 158 14.28 13.01 11.42
C LYS A 158 14.04 12.59 9.98
N LEU A 159 13.05 11.75 9.72
CA LEU A 159 12.81 11.18 8.40
C LEU A 159 11.38 11.44 7.92
N TYR A 160 10.38 10.89 8.60
CA TYR A 160 9.00 10.88 8.13
C TYR A 160 8.39 12.28 8.06
N ALA A 161 8.37 13.03 9.18
CA ALA A 161 7.78 14.36 9.19
C ALA A 161 8.52 15.35 8.27
N PRO A 162 9.87 15.42 8.25
CA PRO A 162 10.59 16.29 7.32
C PRO A 162 10.34 15.96 5.84
N ALA A 163 10.41 14.67 5.46
CA ALA A 163 10.16 14.22 4.08
C ALA A 163 8.74 14.59 3.63
N LEU A 164 7.75 14.31 4.48
CA LEU A 164 6.34 14.58 4.18
C LEU A 164 6.04 16.06 4.15
N ASN A 165 6.60 16.85 5.07
CA ASN A 165 6.39 18.30 5.07
C ASN A 165 6.90 18.91 3.77
N ARG A 166 8.06 18.45 3.29
CA ARG A 166 8.62 18.91 2.03
C ARG A 166 7.74 18.48 0.85
N LEU A 167 7.45 17.19 0.73
CA LEU A 167 6.63 16.65 -0.36
C LEU A 167 5.25 17.30 -0.45
N LEU A 168 4.59 17.52 0.68
CA LEU A 168 3.27 18.13 0.72
C LEU A 168 3.30 19.64 0.51
N THR A 169 4.43 20.30 0.77
CA THR A 169 4.63 21.71 0.41
C THR A 169 4.74 21.85 -1.10
N GLU A 170 5.55 21.03 -1.77
CA GLU A 170 5.62 20.97 -3.25
C GLU A 170 4.24 20.68 -3.86
N LEU A 171 3.51 19.69 -3.32
CA LEU A 171 2.14 19.39 -3.78
C LEU A 171 1.20 20.59 -3.64
N SER A 172 1.26 21.30 -2.51
CA SER A 172 0.38 22.45 -2.24
C SER A 172 0.66 23.60 -3.21
N GLU A 173 1.93 23.89 -3.46
CA GLU A 173 2.35 24.93 -4.42
C GLU A 173 1.85 24.62 -5.83
N GLN A 174 2.00 23.36 -6.27
CA GLN A 174 1.59 22.93 -7.60
C GLN A 174 0.07 22.78 -7.74
N ALA A 175 -0.64 22.42 -6.66
CA ALA A 175 -2.10 22.34 -6.65
C ALA A 175 -2.79 23.71 -6.83
N ASN A 176 -2.09 24.82 -6.54
CA ASN A 176 -2.62 26.17 -6.79
C ASN A 176 -2.72 26.52 -8.28
N VAL A 177 -1.92 25.86 -9.13
CA VAL A 177 -1.89 26.07 -10.58
C VAL A 177 -2.46 24.89 -11.37
N ASN A 178 -2.55 23.71 -10.76
CA ASN A 178 -3.09 22.49 -11.38
C ASN A 178 -4.28 21.94 -10.59
N GLU A 179 -5.51 22.17 -11.10
CA GLU A 179 -6.75 21.71 -10.48
C GLU A 179 -6.79 20.17 -10.31
N THR A 180 -6.09 19.42 -11.14
CA THR A 180 -6.03 17.96 -11.00
C THR A 180 -5.35 17.56 -9.69
N LEU A 181 -4.28 18.25 -9.31
CA LEU A 181 -3.53 17.99 -8.08
C LEU A 181 -4.30 18.45 -6.83
N SER A 182 -5.22 19.41 -6.98
CA SER A 182 -6.13 19.79 -5.89
C SER A 182 -7.04 18.62 -5.43
N LYS A 183 -7.22 17.60 -6.29
CA LYS A 183 -8.03 16.40 -6.04
C LYS A 183 -7.19 15.17 -5.71
N LEU A 184 -5.86 15.30 -5.65
CA LEU A 184 -4.95 14.20 -5.36
C LEU A 184 -5.25 13.61 -3.99
N ARG A 185 -5.37 12.27 -3.92
CA ARG A 185 -5.55 11.51 -2.67
C ARG A 185 -4.24 10.88 -2.21
N VAL A 186 -3.99 10.91 -0.91
CA VAL A 186 -2.82 10.35 -0.24
C VAL A 186 -3.28 9.31 0.77
N ALA A 187 -2.89 8.07 0.54
CA ALA A 187 -3.02 6.98 1.50
C ALA A 187 -1.68 6.84 2.23
N VAL A 188 -1.67 6.96 3.55
CA VAL A 188 -0.47 6.75 4.37
C VAL A 188 -0.62 5.42 5.09
N VAL A 189 0.34 4.53 4.91
CA VAL A 189 0.23 3.12 5.26
C VAL A 189 1.40 2.72 6.15
N ILE A 190 1.11 2.24 7.36
CA ILE A 190 2.11 1.49 8.13
C ILE A 190 2.10 0.05 7.62
N SER A 191 3.23 -0.37 7.09
CA SER A 191 3.49 -1.75 6.66
C SER A 191 3.99 -2.59 7.83
N LYS A 192 4.19 -3.89 7.58
CA LYS A 192 4.75 -4.85 8.55
C LYS A 192 3.94 -4.95 9.86
N CYS A 193 2.64 -4.67 9.81
CA CYS A 193 1.79 -4.67 11.00
C CYS A 193 1.54 -6.07 11.58
N GLU A 194 2.13 -7.14 11.02
CA GLU A 194 2.24 -8.44 11.69
C GLU A 194 3.20 -8.44 12.88
N ARG A 195 4.09 -7.43 12.98
CA ARG A 195 5.00 -7.27 14.11
C ARG A 195 4.21 -7.10 15.40
N GLY A 196 4.61 -7.80 16.46
CA GLY A 196 3.82 -7.95 17.68
C GLY A 196 3.44 -6.62 18.34
N GLU A 197 4.31 -5.62 18.25
CA GLU A 197 4.05 -4.27 18.76
C GLU A 197 3.01 -3.51 17.93
N LEU A 198 2.97 -3.71 16.60
CA LEU A 198 2.07 -3.01 15.68
C LEU A 198 0.71 -3.70 15.55
N TRP A 199 0.67 -5.03 15.72
CA TRP A 199 -0.50 -5.87 15.45
C TRP A 199 -1.78 -5.41 16.18
N PRO A 200 -1.78 -5.04 17.47
CA PRO A 200 -2.97 -4.57 18.16
C PRO A 200 -3.51 -3.24 17.62
N CYS A 201 -2.63 -2.38 17.10
CA CYS A 201 -2.93 -1.02 16.67
C CYS A 201 -3.41 -0.94 15.21
N ARG A 202 -3.51 -2.06 14.50
CA ARG A 202 -3.86 -2.09 13.06
C ARG A 202 -5.31 -1.70 12.77
N LEU A 203 -6.21 -1.88 13.76
CA LEU A 203 -7.67 -1.74 13.58
C LEU A 203 -8.07 -0.26 13.42
N ASP A 204 -7.45 0.63 14.19
CA ASP A 204 -7.57 2.08 14.01
C ASP A 204 -6.18 2.68 13.77
N ALA A 205 -5.70 2.53 12.54
CA ALA A 205 -4.39 3.02 12.16
C ALA A 205 -4.23 4.53 12.45
N GLU A 206 -5.25 5.35 12.17
CA GLU A 206 -5.18 6.79 12.37
C GLU A 206 -4.93 7.14 13.84
N GLU A 207 -5.73 6.58 14.75
CA GLU A 207 -5.61 6.89 16.17
C GLU A 207 -4.41 6.18 16.80
N ASP A 208 -4.27 4.86 16.60
CA ASP A 208 -3.33 4.04 17.37
C ASP A 208 -1.91 4.01 16.80
N LEU A 209 -1.74 4.12 15.47
CA LEU A 209 -0.43 4.12 14.82
C LEU A 209 0.07 5.53 14.55
N PHE A 210 -0.76 6.41 14.00
CA PHE A 210 -0.29 7.74 13.59
C PHE A 210 -0.40 8.76 14.71
N ARG A 211 -1.62 9.04 15.19
CA ARG A 211 -1.86 10.11 16.16
C ARG A 211 -1.13 9.89 17.49
N VAL A 212 -1.10 8.66 17.98
CA VAL A 212 -0.44 8.35 19.26
C VAL A 212 1.08 8.22 19.11
N ARG A 213 1.57 7.59 18.03
CA ARG A 213 2.97 7.12 17.94
C ARG A 213 3.85 7.92 16.98
N LEU A 214 3.28 8.47 15.90
CA LEU A 214 3.97 9.29 14.90
C LEU A 214 3.40 10.72 14.91
N LYS A 215 3.55 11.41 16.04
CA LYS A 215 2.88 12.68 16.31
C LYS A 215 3.30 13.78 15.33
N GLU A 216 4.59 13.89 15.03
CA GLU A 216 5.08 14.94 14.14
C GLU A 216 4.59 14.68 12.71
N THR A 217 4.69 13.44 12.25
CA THR A 217 4.17 13.01 10.95
C THR A 217 2.67 13.24 10.84
N TYR A 218 1.90 12.85 11.86
CA TYR A 218 0.45 13.03 11.91
C TYR A 218 0.06 14.51 11.82
N ASN A 219 0.74 15.38 12.57
CA ASN A 219 0.49 16.82 12.55
C ASN A 219 0.74 17.42 11.16
N VAL A 220 1.89 17.10 10.56
CA VAL A 220 2.23 17.55 9.18
C VAL A 220 1.15 17.12 8.19
N LEU A 221 0.73 15.86 8.25
CA LEU A 221 -0.29 15.32 7.33
C LEU A 221 -1.65 16.01 7.50
N LYS A 222 -2.10 16.20 8.74
CA LYS A 222 -3.38 16.86 9.05
C LYS A 222 -3.39 18.35 8.75
N GLU A 223 -2.26 19.02 8.90
CA GLU A 223 -2.13 20.45 8.57
C GLU A 223 -2.16 20.66 7.06
N LYS A 224 -1.47 19.80 6.30
CA LYS A 224 -1.26 19.99 4.85
C LYS A 224 -2.36 19.39 3.97
N LEU A 225 -3.14 18.42 4.47
CA LEU A 225 -4.16 17.74 3.68
C LEU A 225 -5.52 17.67 4.40
N PRO A 226 -6.63 18.00 3.71
CA PRO A 226 -7.96 17.83 4.28
C PRO A 226 -8.34 16.34 4.38
N PRO A 227 -9.26 15.96 5.30
CA PRO A 227 -9.68 14.56 5.49
C PRO A 227 -10.24 13.87 4.23
N SER A 228 -10.77 14.62 3.26
CA SER A 228 -11.26 14.06 1.99
C SER A 228 -10.14 13.57 1.07
N ARG A 229 -8.90 14.00 1.31
CA ARG A 229 -7.70 13.71 0.51
C ARG A 229 -6.66 12.87 1.26
N LEU A 230 -6.87 12.60 2.55
CA LEU A 230 -5.92 11.89 3.38
C LEU A 230 -6.59 10.73 4.09
N ARG A 231 -5.97 9.55 4.06
CA ARG A 231 -6.40 8.43 4.87
C ARG A 231 -5.26 7.54 5.33
N PHE A 232 -5.40 7.03 6.54
CA PHE A 232 -4.43 6.16 7.19
C PHE A 232 -4.84 4.70 7.10
N PHE A 233 -3.86 3.83 6.90
CA PHE A 233 -4.07 2.39 6.81
C PHE A 233 -2.95 1.62 7.53
N ALA A 234 -3.26 0.38 7.88
CA ALA A 234 -2.30 -0.63 8.29
C ALA A 234 -2.34 -1.78 7.28
N CYS A 235 -1.19 -2.36 6.98
CA CYS A 235 -1.12 -3.56 6.17
C CYS A 235 -0.01 -4.51 6.61
N SER A 236 -0.15 -5.76 6.17
CA SER A 236 0.90 -6.75 6.28
C SER A 236 0.93 -7.62 5.03
N SER A 237 2.10 -7.77 4.45
CA SER A 237 2.36 -8.65 3.31
C SER A 237 2.48 -10.13 3.72
N PHE A 238 2.65 -10.43 5.02
CA PHE A 238 2.86 -11.77 5.54
C PHE A 238 1.73 -12.25 6.48
N GLY A 239 1.22 -11.39 7.35
CA GLY A 239 0.25 -11.74 8.38
C GLY A 239 0.89 -12.44 9.60
N VAL A 240 0.03 -12.95 10.49
CA VAL A 240 0.41 -13.71 11.68
C VAL A 240 0.14 -15.21 11.47
N MET A 241 0.75 -16.07 12.28
CA MET A 241 0.63 -17.55 12.15
C MET A 241 -0.80 -18.06 12.40
N GLY A 242 -1.59 -17.38 13.25
CA GLY A 242 -2.99 -17.74 13.48
C GLY A 242 -3.76 -16.69 14.27
N ASP A 243 -4.89 -16.26 13.74
CA ASP A 243 -5.80 -15.27 14.33
C ASP A 243 -7.23 -15.81 14.56
N SER A 244 -7.48 -17.09 14.22
CA SER A 244 -8.80 -17.73 14.31
C SER A 244 -9.09 -18.34 15.68
N SER A 245 -10.36 -18.37 16.06
CA SER A 245 -10.84 -18.99 17.30
C SER A 245 -10.44 -20.47 17.37
N GLY A 246 -9.58 -20.79 18.35
CA GLY A 246 -9.07 -22.14 18.61
C GLY A 246 -7.58 -22.34 18.33
N GLN A 247 -6.94 -21.45 17.56
CA GLN A 247 -5.50 -21.43 17.29
C GLN A 247 -5.02 -19.97 17.16
N HIS A 248 -5.04 -19.24 18.28
CA HIS A 248 -4.51 -17.88 18.34
C HIS A 248 -3.00 -17.93 18.53
N ASP A 249 -2.27 -17.81 17.42
CA ASP A 249 -0.82 -17.66 17.38
C ASP A 249 -0.47 -16.28 16.79
N PRO A 250 -0.30 -15.26 17.65
CA PRO A 250 -0.06 -13.88 17.20
C PRO A 250 1.38 -13.67 16.72
N ARG A 251 2.19 -14.73 16.67
CA ARG A 251 3.56 -14.61 16.18
C ARG A 251 3.53 -14.18 14.71
N PRO A 252 4.41 -13.25 14.31
CA PRO A 252 4.56 -12.89 12.91
C PRO A 252 4.78 -14.14 12.04
N ASN A 253 4.05 -14.28 10.94
CA ASN A 253 4.37 -15.25 9.89
C ASN A 253 5.50 -14.71 8.99
N ARG A 254 6.52 -14.17 9.65
CA ARG A 254 7.70 -13.55 9.04
C ARG A 254 8.92 -14.21 9.68
N TYR A 255 9.79 -14.71 8.84
CA TYR A 255 11.11 -15.18 9.20
C TYR A 255 12.13 -14.16 8.71
N ILE A 256 13.10 -13.89 9.58
CA ILE A 256 14.25 -13.03 9.32
C ILE A 256 15.47 -13.92 9.54
N PRO A 257 16.29 -14.20 8.52
CA PRO A 257 17.50 -15.00 8.68
C PRO A 257 18.44 -14.39 9.73
N ASP A 258 18.98 -15.25 10.60
CA ASP A 258 20.04 -14.89 11.56
C ASP A 258 21.40 -15.29 10.99
N ASP A 259 21.70 -14.79 9.79
CA ASP A 259 22.91 -15.14 9.01
C ASP A 259 23.88 -13.95 8.87
N GLY A 260 23.64 -12.86 9.61
CA GLY A 260 24.46 -11.65 9.57
C GLY A 260 24.25 -10.77 8.33
N SER A 261 23.35 -11.15 7.41
CA SER A 261 22.89 -10.25 6.34
C SER A 261 22.08 -9.09 6.91
N SER A 262 21.83 -8.03 6.13
CA SER A 262 20.90 -6.98 6.55
C SER A 262 19.48 -7.56 6.62
N ALA A 263 19.15 -8.11 7.79
CA ALA A 263 18.18 -9.16 7.99
C ALA A 263 16.75 -8.80 7.56
N GLU A 264 16.46 -7.50 7.45
CA GLU A 264 15.14 -7.01 7.04
C GLU A 264 14.79 -7.19 5.56
N PHE A 265 15.77 -7.21 4.64
CA PHE A 265 15.50 -7.27 3.19
C PHE A 265 15.19 -8.69 2.69
N ILE A 266 15.61 -9.71 3.44
CA ILE A 266 15.48 -11.12 3.06
C ILE A 266 14.34 -11.78 3.85
N ALA A 267 13.48 -10.95 4.48
CA ALA A 267 12.35 -11.46 5.23
C ALA A 267 11.40 -12.23 4.31
N HIS A 268 10.96 -13.39 4.77
CA HIS A 268 10.06 -14.27 4.03
C HIS A 268 9.07 -14.98 4.96
N LEU A 269 8.11 -15.68 4.38
CA LEU A 269 7.10 -16.45 5.10
C LEU A 269 7.78 -17.51 5.95
N ARG A 270 7.34 -17.59 7.21
CA ARG A 270 7.74 -18.68 8.10
C ARG A 270 6.99 -19.96 7.75
N ASP A 271 5.72 -19.82 7.40
CA ASP A 271 4.81 -20.91 7.05
C ASP A 271 3.89 -20.46 5.92
N VAL A 272 4.02 -21.10 4.76
CA VAL A 272 3.25 -20.76 3.56
C VAL A 272 1.77 -21.13 3.73
N ASP A 273 1.47 -22.21 4.45
CA ASP A 273 0.11 -22.70 4.66
C ASP A 273 -0.67 -21.81 5.64
N ALA A 274 0.05 -21.04 6.46
CA ALA A 274 -0.50 -20.02 7.36
C ALA A 274 -0.49 -18.60 6.76
N TRP A 275 -0.23 -18.42 5.46
CA TRP A 275 -0.07 -17.10 4.86
C TRP A 275 -1.39 -16.32 4.79
N LYS A 276 -1.51 -15.26 5.60
CA LYS A 276 -2.75 -14.47 5.75
C LYS A 276 -2.48 -12.97 5.80
N PRO A 277 -2.09 -12.34 4.68
CA PRO A 277 -1.80 -10.91 4.65
C PRO A 277 -3.09 -10.09 4.63
N PHE A 278 -3.06 -8.86 5.13
CA PHE A 278 -4.23 -7.98 5.24
C PHE A 278 -3.93 -6.55 4.76
N GLY A 279 -4.99 -5.79 4.48
CA GLY A 279 -4.84 -4.40 4.04
C GLY A 279 -4.26 -4.25 2.63
N LEU A 280 -4.34 -5.31 1.81
CA LEU A 280 -3.80 -5.31 0.44
C LEU A 280 -4.67 -4.49 -0.53
N ILE A 281 -6.00 -4.54 -0.39
CA ILE A 281 -6.94 -3.88 -1.33
C ILE A 281 -7.38 -2.50 -0.84
N SER A 282 -7.55 -2.33 0.47
CA SER A 282 -8.20 -1.15 1.05
C SER A 282 -7.56 0.19 0.66
N PRO A 283 -6.22 0.35 0.68
CA PRO A 283 -5.58 1.59 0.25
C PRO A 283 -5.84 1.89 -1.24
N LEU A 284 -5.68 0.90 -2.12
CA LEU A 284 -5.86 1.06 -3.57
C LEU A 284 -7.30 1.37 -3.95
N TYR A 285 -8.25 0.70 -3.29
CA TYR A 285 -9.67 0.95 -3.47
C TYR A 285 -10.04 2.38 -3.05
N TRP A 286 -9.54 2.85 -1.91
CA TRP A 286 -9.83 4.21 -1.44
C TRP A 286 -9.16 5.27 -2.31
N LEU A 287 -7.90 5.08 -2.73
CA LEU A 287 -7.24 5.98 -3.67
C LEU A 287 -8.05 6.15 -4.96
N SER A 288 -8.56 5.04 -5.50
CA SER A 288 -9.29 5.03 -6.77
C SER A 288 -10.72 5.54 -6.66
N THR A 289 -11.42 5.23 -5.56
CA THR A 289 -12.88 5.47 -5.44
C THR A 289 -13.27 6.55 -4.44
N GLY A 290 -12.38 6.88 -3.49
CA GLY A 290 -12.68 7.68 -2.30
C GLY A 290 -13.56 6.96 -1.26
N ARG A 291 -13.93 5.70 -1.49
CA ARG A 291 -14.83 4.92 -0.62
C ARG A 291 -14.03 3.97 0.27
N VAL A 292 -14.64 3.57 1.39
CA VAL A 292 -14.08 2.56 2.30
C VAL A 292 -14.28 1.16 1.68
N PHE A 293 -13.23 0.36 1.64
CA PHE A 293 -13.33 -1.08 1.44
C PHE A 293 -13.30 -1.76 2.82
N HIS A 294 -14.27 -2.61 3.11
CA HIS A 294 -14.32 -3.33 4.37
C HIS A 294 -13.58 -4.66 4.22
N ASP A 295 -12.35 -4.73 4.73
CA ASP A 295 -11.62 -5.98 4.98
C ASP A 295 -11.88 -6.34 6.45
N GLU A 296 -12.52 -7.47 6.72
CA GLU A 296 -12.92 -7.89 8.08
C GLU A 296 -11.74 -8.04 9.07
N ARG A 297 -10.50 -7.98 8.58
CA ARG A 297 -9.27 -8.05 9.39
C ARG A 297 -8.75 -6.67 9.83
N LEU A 298 -9.39 -5.59 9.34
CA LEU A 298 -9.16 -4.19 9.65
C LEU A 298 -10.39 -3.56 10.32
#